data_AF-A0A7S2X717-F1
#
_entry.id   AF-A0A7S2X717-F1
#
_cell.length_a   1.000
_cell.length_b   1.000
_cell.length_c   1.000
_cell.angle_alpha   90.00
_cell.angle_beta   90.00
_cell.angle_gamma   90.00
#
_symmetry.space_group_name_H-M   'P 1'
#
loop_
_entity.id
_entity.type
_entity.pdbx_description
1 polymer ?
#
loop_
_entity_poly.entity_id
_entity_poly.type
_entity_poly.pdbx_seq_one_letter_code
_entity_poly.pdbx_strand_id
1 'polypeptide(L)'
;GDFFVHFMNIAGHELEKSTSLITRRKLESLLELAVRTSGANHDPYKDDISCFLQRYTLRQKLDAIHSSAAATTAVTTSAAAGAAGDKKKIIKEGEDSKLTRKKKLKRKTKANKASLTNVPPPVSANALKGLDAFTLTYKVRWPLSLIISMRSLTKYQLIFRHLFYCKHVEAQLHKAWLNQQAMKELNVQGSFHRAHVLRQRMLHFMQNLVYYMMVEVLEPSWHTMVAKLHEAKSVDQVLKVHDSFLDKCLTQCLLNNQRLFKALNKLMATCLLFVEHIKSSADHIRSNLRKYVPSHSRKDRKHVYDRVTKIETESKYARDFVERGSYAKIIEGFEARFNASVGEFVKDLRGESNMHYDHHLTNLSTRLDYNGYYSKRFPEALDDAYTAVPAGKK
;
A
#
# COMPACT_ATOMS: atom_id res chain seq x y z
N GLY A 1 -7.53 1.10 -17.86
CA GLY A 1 -7.70 0.60 -16.47
C GLY A 1 -8.06 -0.88 -16.44
N ASP A 2 -8.79 -1.33 -17.44
CA ASP A 2 -8.97 -2.73 -17.86
C ASP A 2 -7.70 -3.59 -17.81
N PHE A 3 -6.55 -3.12 -18.33
CA PHE A 3 -5.25 -3.81 -18.26
C PHE A 3 -4.93 -4.30 -16.84
N PHE A 4 -5.03 -3.38 -15.89
CA PHE A 4 -4.65 -3.63 -14.51
C PHE A 4 -5.59 -4.63 -13.82
N VAL A 5 -6.90 -4.45 -14.04
CA VAL A 5 -7.93 -5.35 -13.52
C VAL A 5 -7.73 -6.75 -14.10
N HIS A 6 -7.46 -6.85 -15.40
CA HIS A 6 -7.19 -8.11 -16.07
C HIS A 6 -5.94 -8.79 -15.50
N PHE A 7 -4.82 -8.06 -15.38
CA PHE A 7 -3.59 -8.57 -14.78
C PHE A 7 -3.82 -9.11 -13.36
N MET A 8 -4.51 -8.37 -12.50
CA MET A 8 -4.80 -8.79 -11.13
C MET A 8 -5.66 -10.07 -11.06
N ASN A 9 -6.55 -10.28 -12.04
CA ASN A 9 -7.36 -11.48 -12.11
C ASN A 9 -6.55 -12.69 -12.55
N ILE A 10 -5.72 -12.58 -13.58
CA ILE A 10 -4.94 -13.71 -14.11
C ILE A 10 -3.71 -14.04 -13.27
N ALA A 11 -3.05 -13.03 -12.69
CA ALA A 11 -1.83 -13.20 -11.90
C ALA A 11 -2.09 -13.35 -10.39
N GLY A 12 -3.34 -13.16 -9.93
CA GLY A 12 -3.68 -13.15 -8.51
C GLY A 12 -3.18 -14.37 -7.74
N HIS A 13 -3.46 -15.59 -8.24
CA HIS A 13 -3.01 -16.82 -7.60
C HIS A 13 -1.48 -16.99 -7.60
N GLU A 14 -0.79 -16.47 -8.62
CA GLU A 14 0.67 -16.52 -8.65
C GLU A 14 1.27 -15.54 -7.63
N LEU A 15 0.69 -14.35 -7.50
CA LEU A 15 1.15 -13.30 -6.59
C LEU A 15 0.86 -13.60 -5.11
N GLU A 16 -0.10 -14.49 -4.81
CA GLU A 16 -0.37 -14.94 -3.44
C GLU A 16 0.72 -15.89 -2.91
N LYS A 17 1.54 -16.48 -3.78
CA LYS A 17 2.64 -17.37 -3.40
C LYS A 17 3.80 -16.60 -2.77
N SER A 18 4.65 -17.35 -2.07
CA SER A 18 5.94 -16.85 -1.61
C SER A 18 6.85 -16.49 -2.79
N THR A 19 7.66 -15.44 -2.67
CA THR A 19 8.54 -14.96 -3.76
C THR A 19 9.53 -16.02 -4.26
N SER A 20 9.91 -17.00 -3.43
CA SER A 20 10.77 -18.11 -3.83
C SER A 20 10.12 -19.09 -4.81
N LEU A 21 8.79 -19.16 -4.84
CA LEU A 21 8.03 -20.06 -5.71
C LEU A 21 7.63 -19.41 -7.04
N ILE A 22 7.86 -18.10 -7.19
CA ILE A 22 7.42 -17.33 -8.34
C ILE A 22 8.58 -17.18 -9.32
N THR A 23 8.37 -17.60 -10.57
CA THR A 23 9.37 -17.40 -11.62
C THR A 23 9.10 -16.11 -12.38
N ARG A 24 10.17 -15.37 -12.68
CA ARG A 24 10.08 -14.13 -13.47
C ARG A 24 9.44 -14.36 -14.83
N ARG A 25 9.84 -15.43 -15.53
CA ARG A 25 9.29 -15.81 -16.85
C ARG A 25 7.77 -15.95 -16.82
N LYS A 26 7.22 -16.56 -15.77
CA LYS A 26 5.77 -16.73 -15.62
C LYS A 26 5.06 -15.40 -15.38
N LEU A 27 5.61 -14.52 -14.54
CA LEU A 27 5.05 -13.18 -14.34
C LEU A 27 5.12 -12.32 -15.61
N GLU A 28 6.22 -12.40 -16.37
CA GLU A 28 6.36 -11.71 -17.65
C GLU A 28 5.33 -12.21 -18.66
N SER A 29 5.15 -13.53 -18.78
CA SER A 29 4.12 -14.11 -19.66
C SER A 29 2.70 -13.68 -19.28
N LEU A 30 2.37 -13.65 -17.97
CA LEU A 30 1.07 -13.16 -17.50
C LEU A 30 0.89 -11.67 -17.76
N LEU A 31 1.94 -10.86 -17.56
CA LEU A 31 1.91 -9.43 -17.86
C LEU A 31 1.66 -9.20 -19.36
N GLU A 32 2.40 -9.91 -20.22
CA GLU A 32 2.26 -9.82 -21.67
C GLU A 32 0.84 -10.23 -22.11
N LEU A 33 0.30 -11.31 -21.55
CA LEU A 33 -1.08 -11.73 -21.80
C LEU A 33 -2.06 -10.60 -21.44
N ALA A 34 -1.92 -9.97 -20.27
CA ALA A 34 -2.79 -8.87 -19.86
C ALA A 34 -2.66 -7.63 -20.74
N VAL A 35 -1.46 -7.30 -21.22
CA VAL A 35 -1.26 -6.19 -22.16
C VAL A 35 -1.97 -6.49 -23.48
N ARG A 36 -1.84 -7.71 -24.01
CA ARG A 36 -2.44 -8.12 -25.29
C ARG A 36 -3.96 -8.23 -25.27
N THR A 37 -4.55 -8.62 -24.15
CA THR A 37 -6.01 -8.81 -24.00
C THR A 37 -6.75 -7.56 -23.54
N SER A 38 -6.05 -6.46 -23.30
CA SER A 38 -6.63 -5.19 -22.86
C SER A 38 -6.49 -4.09 -23.91
N GLY A 39 -7.08 -2.93 -23.64
CA GLY A 39 -6.94 -1.73 -24.46
C GLY A 39 -5.49 -1.25 -24.61
N ALA A 40 -4.58 -1.68 -23.72
CA ALA A 40 -3.14 -1.39 -23.80
C ALA A 40 -2.47 -2.01 -25.04
N ASN A 41 -3.12 -2.95 -25.74
CA ASN A 41 -2.57 -3.55 -26.95
C ASN A 41 -2.32 -2.53 -28.08
N HIS A 42 -3.01 -1.39 -28.07
CA HIS A 42 -2.84 -0.35 -29.09
C HIS A 42 -1.69 0.62 -28.79
N ASP A 43 -1.05 0.52 -27.62
CA ASP A 43 0.07 1.39 -27.26
C ASP A 43 1.36 0.97 -28.00
N PRO A 44 2.02 1.88 -28.75
CA PRO A 44 3.26 1.58 -29.47
C PRO A 44 4.44 1.19 -28.58
N TYR A 45 4.43 1.58 -27.31
CA TYR A 45 5.50 1.36 -26.34
C TYR A 45 5.18 0.26 -25.32
N LYS A 46 4.13 -0.53 -25.54
CA LYS A 46 3.69 -1.60 -24.64
C LYS A 46 4.78 -2.62 -24.31
N ASP A 47 5.72 -2.86 -25.23
CA ASP A 47 6.81 -3.83 -25.08
C ASP A 47 7.96 -3.33 -24.19
N ASP A 48 7.98 -2.03 -23.85
CA ASP A 48 8.99 -1.48 -22.94
C ASP A 48 8.61 -1.70 -21.45
N ILE A 49 7.40 -2.19 -21.16
CA ILE A 49 6.96 -2.57 -19.81
C ILE A 49 7.46 -3.99 -19.47
N SER A 50 8.09 -4.14 -18.31
CA SER A 50 8.44 -5.45 -17.75
C SER A 50 8.18 -5.50 -16.25
N CYS A 51 8.26 -6.68 -15.64
CA CYS A 51 8.02 -6.85 -14.21
C CYS A 51 9.14 -7.62 -13.51
N PHE A 52 9.25 -7.38 -12.21
CA PHE A 52 10.19 -8.08 -11.35
C PHE A 52 9.71 -8.07 -9.89
N LEU A 53 10.35 -8.90 -9.07
CA LEU A 53 10.08 -8.99 -7.63
C LEU A 53 11.20 -8.28 -6.85
N GLN A 54 10.80 -7.33 -6.00
CA GLN A 54 11.69 -6.67 -5.04
C GLN A 54 12.00 -7.59 -3.85
N ARG A 55 13.15 -7.38 -3.21
CA ARG A 55 13.59 -8.17 -2.03
C ARG A 55 13.03 -7.65 -0.70
N TYR A 56 12.20 -6.62 -0.75
CA TYR A 56 11.68 -5.88 0.40
C TYR A 56 10.27 -5.35 0.11
N THR A 57 9.48 -5.17 1.16
CA THR A 57 8.15 -4.54 1.09
C THR A 57 8.27 -3.04 0.80
N LEU A 58 7.18 -2.42 0.33
CA LEU A 58 7.14 -0.96 0.14
C LEU A 58 7.45 -0.20 1.45
N ARG A 59 6.88 -0.65 2.57
CA ARG A 59 7.11 -0.09 3.90
C ARG A 59 8.59 -0.09 4.28
N GLN A 60 9.27 -1.24 4.15
CA GLN A 60 10.71 -1.33 4.44
C GLN A 60 11.55 -0.42 3.53
N LYS A 61 11.16 -0.28 2.25
CA LYS A 61 11.86 0.64 1.33
C LYS A 61 11.72 2.09 1.80
N LEU A 62 10.50 2.51 2.17
CA LEU A 62 10.23 3.87 2.62
C LEU A 62 10.88 4.17 3.97
N ASP A 63 10.83 3.24 4.91
CA ASP A 63 11.52 3.36 6.21
C ASP A 63 13.03 3.59 5.99
N ALA A 64 13.67 2.80 5.12
CA ALA A 64 15.09 2.96 4.79
C ALA A 64 15.40 4.32 4.11
N ILE A 65 14.55 4.76 3.18
CA ILE A 65 14.70 6.06 2.52
C ILE A 65 14.63 7.19 3.56
N HIS A 66 13.62 7.18 4.43
CA HIS A 66 13.47 8.23 5.41
C HIS A 66 14.55 8.22 6.50
N SER A 67 15.02 7.04 6.94
CA SER A 67 16.17 6.93 7.85
C SER A 67 17.45 7.50 7.21
N SER A 68 17.64 7.31 5.90
CA SER A 68 18.79 7.89 5.19
C SER A 68 18.70 9.41 5.03
N ALA A 69 17.49 9.95 4.85
CA ALA A 69 17.27 11.40 4.80
C ALA A 69 17.57 12.04 6.16
N ALA A 70 17.08 11.44 7.26
CA ALA A 70 17.36 11.91 8.62
C ALA A 70 18.86 11.86 8.97
N ALA A 71 19.58 10.81 8.54
CA ALA A 71 21.02 10.70 8.72
C ALA A 71 21.80 11.78 7.95
N THR A 72 21.34 12.13 6.75
CA THR A 72 21.97 13.19 5.95
C THR A 72 21.81 14.56 6.61
N THR A 73 20.62 14.86 7.15
CA THR A 73 20.34 16.10 7.89
C THR A 73 21.18 16.20 9.17
N ALA A 74 21.36 15.09 9.90
CA ALA A 74 22.17 15.04 11.12
C ALA A 74 23.68 15.25 10.87
N VAL A 75 24.21 14.75 9.75
CA VAL A 75 25.62 14.97 9.38
C VAL A 75 25.87 16.44 9.03
N THR A 76 24.95 17.10 8.32
CA THR A 76 25.08 18.54 8.02
C THR A 76 24.97 19.45 9.24
N THR A 77 24.13 19.11 10.24
CA THR A 77 24.04 19.89 11.48
C THR A 77 25.28 19.71 12.38
N SER A 78 25.85 18.49 12.42
CA SER A 78 27.12 18.25 13.13
C SER A 78 28.33 18.93 12.47
N ALA A 79 28.35 19.07 11.14
CA ALA A 79 29.40 19.79 10.42
C ALA A 79 29.30 21.32 10.61
N ALA A 80 28.09 21.86 10.75
CA ALA A 80 27.87 23.27 11.04
C ALA A 80 28.24 23.65 12.48
N ALA A 81 28.07 22.74 13.45
CA ALA A 81 28.47 22.96 14.84
C ALA A 81 30.00 22.93 15.07
N GLY A 82 30.77 22.28 14.17
CA GLY A 82 32.23 22.19 14.26
C GLY A 82 33.01 23.38 13.70
N ALA A 83 32.34 24.40 13.15
CA ALA A 83 33.00 25.57 12.53
C ALA A 83 33.15 26.79 13.47
N ALA A 84 32.67 26.70 14.71
CA ALA A 84 32.73 27.78 15.71
C ALA A 84 33.52 27.34 16.94
N GLY A 85 34.83 27.14 16.80
CA GLY A 85 35.70 26.84 17.94
C GLY A 85 37.07 26.33 17.51
N ASP A 86 37.99 27.24 17.23
CA ASP A 86 39.36 27.23 17.78
C ASP A 86 40.29 28.10 16.93
N LYS A 87 40.61 29.29 17.46
CA LYS A 87 41.80 30.04 17.10
C LYS A 87 42.76 30.00 18.29
N LYS A 88 43.76 29.12 18.26
CA LYS A 88 45.15 29.49 18.55
C LYS A 88 46.13 28.33 18.41
N LYS A 89 47.25 28.68 17.76
CA LYS A 89 48.64 28.23 17.95
C LYS A 89 49.20 27.24 16.91
N ILE A 90 49.88 27.86 15.93
CA ILE A 90 50.91 27.28 15.06
C ILE A 90 52.27 27.38 15.81
N ILE A 91 53.28 26.61 15.33
CA ILE A 91 54.75 26.62 15.58
C ILE A 91 55.16 25.51 16.59
N LYS A 92 56.04 24.51 16.33
CA LYS A 92 57.08 24.23 15.29
C LYS A 92 57.51 22.74 15.28
N GLU A 93 58.01 22.30 14.12
CA GLU A 93 59.14 21.36 13.82
C GLU A 93 59.26 19.94 14.40
N GLY A 94 59.68 19.00 13.53
CA GLY A 94 60.21 17.69 13.87
C GLY A 94 59.88 16.59 12.84
N GLU A 95 60.81 16.34 11.91
CA GLU A 95 60.76 15.23 10.94
C GLU A 95 60.78 13.86 11.62
N ASP A 96 59.94 12.92 11.19
CA ASP A 96 60.37 11.60 10.70
C ASP A 96 59.21 10.68 10.33
N SER A 97 59.51 9.67 9.50
CA SER A 97 58.72 8.47 9.16
C SER A 97 57.75 8.54 7.97
N LYS A 98 58.34 8.65 6.77
CA LYS A 98 57.77 8.17 5.49
C LYS A 98 57.69 6.63 5.46
N LEU A 99 56.78 5.99 6.19
CA LEU A 99 56.43 4.58 5.95
C LEU A 99 54.99 4.18 6.33
N THR A 100 53.99 5.01 6.07
CA THR A 100 52.57 4.58 6.23
C THR A 100 51.62 5.12 5.15
N ARG A 101 52.11 5.89 4.18
CA ARG A 101 51.24 6.64 3.24
C ARG A 101 50.70 5.83 2.05
N LYS A 102 51.26 4.66 1.71
CA LYS A 102 50.78 3.84 0.57
C LYS A 102 49.70 2.78 0.91
N LYS A 103 49.49 2.42 2.19
CA LYS A 103 48.39 1.52 2.60
C LYS A 103 47.07 2.25 2.92
N LYS A 104 47.10 3.57 3.18
CA LYS A 104 45.91 4.39 3.45
C LYS A 104 45.17 4.85 2.18
N LEU A 105 45.84 4.88 1.03
CA LEU A 105 45.24 5.35 -0.23
C LEU A 105 44.42 4.27 -0.96
N LYS A 106 44.69 2.97 -0.75
CA LYS A 106 43.87 1.87 -1.31
C LYS A 106 42.64 1.50 -0.45
N ARG A 107 42.58 1.91 0.83
CA ARG A 107 41.39 1.72 1.69
C ARG A 107 40.35 2.85 1.56
N LYS A 108 40.75 4.05 1.12
CA LYS A 108 39.82 5.17 0.89
C LYS A 108 39.00 5.05 -0.40
N THR A 109 39.51 4.36 -1.43
CA THR A 109 38.78 4.17 -2.70
C THR A 109 37.76 3.02 -2.67
N LYS A 110 37.85 2.08 -1.72
CA LYS A 110 36.82 1.04 -1.52
C LYS A 110 35.69 1.47 -0.58
N ALA A 111 35.90 2.46 0.29
CA ALA A 111 34.87 2.97 1.22
C ALA A 111 33.88 3.94 0.54
N ASN A 112 34.31 4.68 -0.50
CA ASN A 112 33.46 5.67 -1.18
C ASN A 112 32.51 5.09 -2.24
N LYS A 113 32.52 3.77 -2.49
CA LYS A 113 31.57 3.12 -3.43
C LYS A 113 30.40 2.42 -2.71
N ALA A 114 30.43 2.34 -1.38
CA ALA A 114 29.40 1.67 -0.57
C ALA A 114 28.34 2.63 0.01
N SER A 115 28.49 3.95 -0.19
CA SER A 115 27.68 4.98 0.47
C SER A 115 26.48 5.50 -0.34
N LEU A 116 26.15 4.91 -1.50
CA LEU A 116 25.01 5.36 -2.33
C LEU A 116 23.82 4.41 -2.40
N THR A 117 23.82 3.27 -1.70
CA THR A 117 22.65 2.40 -1.67
C THR A 117 22.45 1.80 -0.28
N ASN A 118 21.79 2.53 0.62
CA ASN A 118 21.17 1.95 1.82
C ASN A 118 19.97 1.10 1.37
N VAL A 119 20.27 -0.07 0.79
CA VAL A 119 19.26 -1.07 0.48
C VAL A 119 18.89 -1.74 1.80
N PRO A 120 17.61 -1.76 2.20
CA PRO A 120 17.20 -2.47 3.41
C PRO A 120 17.64 -3.94 3.32
N PRO A 121 17.99 -4.60 4.43
CA PRO A 121 18.39 -6.00 4.42
C PRO A 121 17.29 -6.83 3.75
N PRO A 122 17.66 -7.74 2.82
CA PRO A 122 16.67 -8.51 2.08
C PRO A 122 15.87 -9.36 3.07
N VAL A 123 14.54 -9.31 2.96
CA VAL A 123 13.69 -10.24 3.68
C VAL A 123 13.96 -11.64 3.14
N SER A 124 13.99 -12.65 4.01
CA SER A 124 14.04 -14.04 3.56
C SER A 124 12.97 -14.26 2.49
N ALA A 125 13.38 -14.75 1.31
CA ALA A 125 12.50 -14.92 0.15
C ALA A 125 11.27 -15.80 0.46
N ASN A 126 11.36 -16.64 1.49
CA ASN A 126 10.28 -17.50 1.94
C ASN A 126 9.17 -16.75 2.70
N ALA A 127 9.47 -15.59 3.29
CA ALA A 127 8.52 -14.82 4.10
C ALA A 127 7.76 -13.74 3.31
N LEU A 128 8.26 -13.32 2.14
CA LEU A 128 7.65 -12.28 1.34
C LEU A 128 6.68 -12.88 0.31
N LYS A 129 5.45 -12.36 0.23
CA LYS A 129 4.49 -12.73 -0.82
C LYS A 129 4.82 -12.00 -2.12
N GLY A 130 4.49 -12.61 -3.25
CA GLY A 130 4.65 -12.01 -4.58
C GLY A 130 3.99 -10.65 -4.69
N LEU A 131 2.79 -10.52 -4.12
CA LEU A 131 2.02 -9.28 -4.09
C LEU A 131 2.79 -8.10 -3.47
N ASP A 132 3.45 -8.34 -2.34
CA ASP A 132 4.19 -7.30 -1.63
C ASP A 132 5.49 -6.94 -2.36
N ALA A 133 6.04 -7.86 -3.15
CA ALA A 133 7.30 -7.71 -3.87
C ALA A 133 7.12 -7.18 -5.31
N PHE A 134 5.95 -7.35 -5.91
CA PHE A 134 5.70 -7.06 -7.31
C PHE A 134 5.95 -5.60 -7.67
N THR A 135 6.61 -5.36 -8.81
CA THR A 135 6.92 -4.01 -9.32
C THR A 135 7.01 -4.05 -10.84
N LEU A 136 6.49 -3.01 -11.49
CA LEU A 136 6.70 -2.76 -12.92
C LEU A 136 7.97 -1.93 -13.14
N THR A 137 8.66 -2.17 -14.23
CA THR A 137 9.74 -1.33 -14.73
C THR A 137 9.49 -0.98 -16.18
N TYR A 138 10.08 0.13 -16.61
CA TYR A 138 9.92 0.66 -17.95
C TYR A 138 11.29 0.87 -18.59
N LYS A 139 11.48 0.33 -19.79
CA LYS A 139 12.73 0.41 -20.53
C LYS A 139 12.78 1.72 -21.31
N VAL A 140 13.48 2.72 -20.77
CA VAL A 140 13.71 4.00 -21.46
C VAL A 140 15.00 3.92 -22.27
N ARG A 141 14.91 4.16 -23.58
CA ARG A 141 16.09 4.26 -24.46
C ARG A 141 16.67 5.67 -24.43
N TRP A 142 17.95 5.79 -24.75
CA TRP A 142 18.55 7.08 -25.04
C TRP A 142 17.86 7.69 -26.28
N PRO A 143 17.59 9.01 -26.32
CA PRO A 143 17.99 10.06 -25.37
C PRO A 143 17.01 10.30 -24.21
N LEU A 144 15.82 9.70 -24.22
CA LEU A 144 14.77 9.96 -23.22
C LEU A 144 15.18 9.60 -21.78
N SER A 145 16.18 8.74 -21.61
CA SER A 145 16.76 8.39 -20.31
C SER A 145 17.38 9.57 -19.57
N LEU A 146 17.68 10.68 -20.27
CA LEU A 146 18.15 11.92 -19.66
C LEU A 146 17.04 12.60 -18.86
N ILE A 147 15.79 12.50 -19.32
CA ILE A 147 14.62 13.07 -18.66
C ILE A 147 14.03 12.05 -17.68
N ILE A 148 13.72 10.85 -18.17
CA ILE A 148 13.18 9.75 -17.37
C ILE A 148 14.34 8.98 -16.76
N SER A 149 14.92 9.59 -15.72
CA SER A 149 16.04 9.01 -14.98
C SER A 149 15.63 7.79 -14.15
N MET A 150 16.62 7.01 -13.71
CA MET A 150 16.40 5.91 -12.74
C MET A 150 15.79 6.40 -11.42
N ARG A 151 16.06 7.65 -11.02
CA ARG A 151 15.44 8.28 -9.86
C ARG A 151 13.94 8.48 -10.11
N SER A 152 13.57 9.02 -11.25
CA SER A 152 12.17 9.23 -11.65
C SER A 152 11.42 7.90 -11.75
N LEU A 153 12.02 6.87 -12.37
CA LEU A 153 11.47 5.52 -12.41
C LEU A 153 11.24 4.94 -11.01
N THR A 154 12.16 5.20 -10.07
CA THR A 154 11.99 4.76 -8.68
C THR A 154 10.77 5.43 -8.01
N LYS A 155 10.54 6.73 -8.26
CA LYS A 155 9.35 7.45 -7.77
C LYS A 155 8.06 6.85 -8.36
N TYR A 156 8.03 6.60 -9.67
CA TYR A 156 6.91 5.91 -10.32
C TYR A 156 6.64 4.51 -9.73
N GLN A 157 7.70 3.74 -9.47
CA GLN A 157 7.58 2.42 -8.85
C GLN A 157 7.00 2.48 -7.44
N LEU A 158 7.38 3.48 -6.64
CA LEU A 158 6.81 3.69 -5.30
C LEU A 158 5.31 3.96 -5.36
N ILE A 159 4.90 4.91 -6.22
CA ILE A 159 3.49 5.26 -6.45
C ILE A 159 2.73 4.02 -6.93
N PHE A 160 3.25 3.33 -7.95
CA PHE A 160 2.66 2.11 -8.49
C PHE A 160 2.43 1.06 -7.41
N ARG A 161 3.47 0.71 -6.64
CA ARG A 161 3.37 -0.33 -5.60
C ARG A 161 2.34 0.04 -4.54
N HIS A 162 2.22 1.31 -4.20
CA HIS A 162 1.23 1.77 -3.25
C HIS A 162 -0.19 1.59 -3.78
N LEU A 163 -0.48 2.14 -4.96
CA LEU A 163 -1.78 2.00 -5.62
C LEU A 163 -2.15 0.54 -5.87
N PHE A 164 -1.16 -0.26 -6.27
CA PHE A 164 -1.29 -1.69 -6.52
C PHE A 164 -1.81 -2.42 -5.28
N TYR A 165 -1.18 -2.17 -4.13
CA TYR A 165 -1.56 -2.79 -2.88
C TYR A 165 -2.93 -2.30 -2.39
N CYS A 166 -3.22 -1.00 -2.47
CA CYS A 166 -4.54 -0.48 -2.12
C CYS A 166 -5.66 -1.09 -2.99
N LYS A 167 -5.43 -1.19 -4.30
CA LYS A 167 -6.36 -1.86 -5.23
C LYS A 167 -6.51 -3.34 -4.95
N HIS A 168 -5.45 -4.04 -4.56
CA HIS A 168 -5.55 -5.42 -4.13
C HIS A 168 -6.47 -5.59 -2.91
N VAL A 169 -6.28 -4.76 -1.87
CA VAL A 169 -7.11 -4.82 -0.64
C VAL A 169 -8.57 -4.54 -0.97
N GLU A 170 -8.85 -3.53 -1.80
CA GLU A 170 -10.21 -3.24 -2.31
C GLU A 170 -10.81 -4.45 -3.02
N ALA A 171 -10.05 -5.08 -3.94
CA ALA A 171 -10.52 -6.25 -4.69
C ALA A 171 -10.78 -7.47 -3.79
N GLN A 172 -9.95 -7.69 -2.76
CA GLN A 172 -10.16 -8.78 -1.79
C GLN A 172 -11.42 -8.57 -0.94
N LEU A 173 -11.72 -7.32 -0.55
CA LEU A 173 -12.97 -6.99 0.13
C LEU A 173 -14.20 -7.22 -0.76
N HIS A 174 -14.10 -6.97 -2.06
CA HIS A 174 -15.13 -7.35 -3.04
C HIS A 174 -15.27 -8.87 -3.19
N LYS A 175 -14.17 -9.62 -3.26
CA LYS A 175 -14.21 -11.10 -3.31
C LYS A 175 -14.84 -11.71 -2.04
N ALA A 176 -14.58 -11.12 -0.87
CA ALA A 176 -15.22 -11.53 0.38
C ALA A 176 -16.74 -11.35 0.33
N TRP A 177 -17.25 -10.31 -0.36
CA TRP A 177 -18.68 -10.15 -0.60
C TRP A 177 -19.25 -11.27 -1.47
N LEU A 178 -18.56 -11.68 -2.53
CA LEU A 178 -19.01 -12.80 -3.38
C LEU A 178 -19.09 -14.11 -2.57
N ASN A 179 -18.12 -14.36 -1.70
CA ASN A 179 -18.15 -15.53 -0.80
C ASN A 179 -19.34 -15.49 0.17
N GLN A 180 -19.66 -14.32 0.70
CA GLN A 180 -20.83 -14.07 1.54
C GLN A 180 -22.14 -14.26 0.77
N GLN A 181 -22.22 -13.76 -0.46
CA GLN A 181 -23.39 -13.87 -1.31
C GLN A 181 -23.68 -15.32 -1.72
N ALA A 182 -22.64 -16.13 -1.92
CA ALA A 182 -22.79 -17.56 -2.19
C ALA A 182 -23.47 -18.33 -1.04
N MET A 183 -23.52 -17.76 0.18
CA MET A 183 -24.23 -18.35 1.34
C MET A 183 -25.67 -17.81 1.48
N LYS A 184 -26.17 -17.04 0.51
CA LYS A 184 -27.53 -16.47 0.54
C LYS A 184 -28.63 -17.53 0.60
N GLU A 185 -28.40 -18.69 -0.03
CA GLU A 185 -29.37 -19.79 -0.06
C GLU A 185 -29.64 -20.38 1.34
N LEU A 186 -28.74 -20.17 2.30
CA LEU A 186 -28.86 -20.69 3.67
C LEU A 186 -29.73 -19.79 4.58
N ASN A 187 -30.26 -18.67 4.07
CA ASN A 187 -31.10 -17.73 4.82
C ASN A 187 -30.55 -17.31 6.21
N VAL A 188 -29.23 -17.30 6.38
CA VAL A 188 -28.50 -16.97 7.63
C VAL A 188 -28.00 -15.52 7.66
N GLN A 189 -28.53 -14.66 6.79
CA GLN A 189 -28.03 -13.29 6.60
C GLN A 189 -28.07 -12.45 7.89
N GLY A 190 -29.06 -12.68 8.76
CA GLY A 190 -29.15 -12.05 10.07
C GLY A 190 -27.95 -12.39 10.97
N SER A 191 -27.54 -13.66 11.00
CA SER A 191 -26.40 -14.14 11.81
C SER A 191 -25.07 -13.55 11.34
N PHE A 192 -24.92 -13.29 10.03
CA PHE A 192 -23.71 -12.69 9.44
C PHE A 192 -23.75 -11.17 9.32
N HIS A 193 -24.85 -10.52 9.74
CA HIS A 193 -25.09 -9.09 9.54
C HIS A 193 -23.91 -8.21 9.98
N ARG A 194 -23.37 -8.45 11.18
CA ARG A 194 -22.24 -7.68 11.71
C ARG A 194 -21.00 -7.76 10.82
N ALA A 195 -20.70 -8.93 10.27
CA ALA A 195 -19.58 -9.12 9.35
C ALA A 195 -19.84 -8.41 8.00
N HIS A 196 -21.08 -8.40 7.51
CA HIS A 196 -21.45 -7.64 6.31
C HIS A 196 -21.28 -6.13 6.51
N VAL A 197 -21.75 -5.60 7.64
CA VAL A 197 -21.60 -4.18 7.98
C VAL A 197 -20.12 -3.80 8.10
N LEU A 198 -19.32 -4.59 8.82
CA LEU A 198 -17.88 -4.33 8.96
C LEU A 198 -17.18 -4.35 7.60
N ARG A 199 -17.45 -5.34 6.75
CA ARG A 199 -16.90 -5.42 5.38
C ARG A 199 -17.27 -4.17 4.56
N GLN A 200 -18.53 -3.73 4.60
CA GLN A 200 -18.95 -2.55 3.85
C GLN A 200 -18.22 -1.29 4.32
N ARG A 201 -18.01 -1.14 5.63
CA ARG A 201 -17.24 -0.01 6.18
C ARG A 201 -15.78 -0.05 5.71
N MET A 202 -15.13 -1.21 5.77
CA MET A 202 -13.76 -1.39 5.26
C MET A 202 -13.69 -1.09 3.75
N LEU A 203 -14.64 -1.59 2.97
CA LEU A 203 -14.69 -1.36 1.53
C LEU A 203 -14.90 0.11 1.19
N HIS A 204 -15.85 0.78 1.85
CA HIS A 204 -16.12 2.20 1.64
C HIS A 204 -14.89 3.06 1.95
N PHE A 205 -14.17 2.76 3.04
CA PHE A 205 -12.90 3.43 3.35
C PHE A 205 -11.87 3.26 2.22
N MET A 206 -11.63 2.01 1.79
CA MET A 206 -10.65 1.73 0.75
C MET A 206 -11.01 2.36 -0.61
N GLN A 207 -12.30 2.34 -0.98
CA GLN A 207 -12.79 2.96 -2.22
C GLN A 207 -12.58 4.47 -2.22
N ASN A 208 -12.90 5.16 -1.12
CA ASN A 208 -12.68 6.60 -1.03
C ASN A 208 -11.20 6.97 -1.06
N LEU A 209 -10.34 6.21 -0.37
CA LEU A 209 -8.90 6.42 -0.40
C LEU A 209 -8.32 6.26 -1.80
N VAL A 210 -8.71 5.18 -2.50
CA VAL A 210 -8.25 4.93 -3.86
C VAL A 210 -8.79 5.97 -4.85
N TYR A 211 -10.03 6.40 -4.67
CA TYR A 211 -10.60 7.49 -5.46
C TYR A 211 -9.81 8.78 -5.27
N TYR A 212 -9.51 9.16 -4.03
CA TYR A 212 -8.69 10.34 -3.74
C TYR A 212 -7.35 10.29 -4.47
N MET A 213 -6.61 9.19 -4.34
CA MET A 213 -5.29 9.07 -4.98
C MET A 213 -5.38 9.12 -6.51
N MET A 214 -6.36 8.47 -7.13
CA MET A 214 -6.48 8.41 -8.58
C MET A 214 -7.05 9.70 -9.19
N VAL A 215 -8.16 10.20 -8.63
CA VAL A 215 -8.98 11.25 -9.26
C VAL A 215 -8.66 12.64 -8.73
N GLU A 216 -8.32 12.77 -7.45
CA GLU A 216 -8.06 14.08 -6.84
C GLU A 216 -6.56 14.44 -6.79
N VAL A 217 -5.68 13.44 -6.79
CA VAL A 217 -4.23 13.64 -6.74
C VAL A 217 -3.58 13.44 -8.11
N LEU A 218 -3.68 12.23 -8.69
CA LEU A 218 -2.93 11.87 -9.90
C LEU A 218 -3.45 12.59 -11.15
N GLU A 219 -4.76 12.52 -11.41
CA GLU A 219 -5.35 13.13 -12.61
C GLU A 219 -5.10 14.65 -12.71
N PRO A 220 -5.35 15.46 -11.65
CA PRO A 220 -5.13 16.91 -11.75
C PRO A 220 -3.64 17.27 -11.81
N SER A 221 -2.80 16.50 -11.13
CA SER A 221 -1.35 16.69 -11.18
C SER A 221 -0.78 16.36 -12.56
N TRP A 222 -1.32 15.33 -13.23
CA TRP A 222 -0.97 14.97 -14.60
C TRP A 222 -1.35 16.10 -15.57
N HIS A 223 -2.58 16.61 -15.51
CA HIS A 223 -3.02 17.75 -16.34
C HIS A 223 -2.12 18.98 -16.14
N THR A 224 -1.80 19.30 -14.88
CA THR A 224 -0.90 20.42 -14.56
C THR A 224 0.49 20.22 -15.16
N MET A 225 1.03 18.99 -15.09
CA MET A 225 2.33 18.67 -15.67
C MET A 225 2.30 18.82 -17.19
N VAL A 226 1.29 18.26 -17.86
CA VAL A 226 1.15 18.32 -19.32
C VAL A 226 1.03 19.78 -19.79
N ALA A 227 0.22 20.61 -19.13
CA ALA A 227 0.12 22.04 -19.47
C ALA A 227 1.49 22.75 -19.34
N LYS A 228 2.18 22.57 -18.21
CA LYS A 228 3.51 23.16 -17.99
C LYS A 228 4.59 22.61 -18.93
N LEU A 229 4.46 21.38 -19.41
CA LEU A 229 5.37 20.80 -20.39
C LEU A 229 5.22 21.46 -21.77
N HIS A 230 4.00 21.86 -22.16
CA HIS A 230 3.79 22.61 -23.41
C HIS A 230 4.40 24.02 -23.36
N GLU A 231 4.47 24.62 -22.16
CA GLU A 231 5.06 25.96 -21.95
C GLU A 231 6.59 25.92 -21.79
N ALA A 232 7.18 24.75 -21.57
CA ALA A 232 8.60 24.60 -21.29
C ALA A 232 9.46 24.90 -22.53
N LYS A 233 10.44 25.80 -22.37
CA LYS A 233 11.35 26.25 -23.44
C LYS A 233 12.72 25.59 -23.39
N SER A 234 13.02 24.79 -22.36
CA SER A 234 14.30 24.11 -22.22
C SER A 234 14.17 22.72 -21.58
N VAL A 235 15.16 21.86 -21.83
CA VAL A 235 15.23 20.51 -21.24
C VAL A 235 15.30 20.58 -19.71
N ASP A 236 15.99 21.57 -19.15
CA ASP A 236 16.05 21.79 -17.70
C ASP A 236 14.67 22.13 -17.11
N GLN A 237 13.84 22.89 -17.84
CA GLN A 237 12.47 23.16 -17.42
C GLN A 237 11.62 21.89 -17.46
N VAL A 238 11.75 21.07 -18.51
CA VAL A 238 11.08 19.77 -18.60
C VAL A 238 11.45 18.86 -17.42
N LEU A 239 12.74 18.79 -17.09
CA LEU A 239 13.24 18.03 -15.93
C LEU A 239 12.61 18.50 -14.62
N LYS A 240 12.58 19.83 -14.38
CA LYS A 240 12.00 20.42 -13.16
C LYS A 240 10.49 20.17 -13.06
N VAL A 241 9.76 20.34 -14.16
CA VAL A 241 8.30 20.10 -14.20
C VAL A 241 7.99 18.64 -13.91
N HIS A 242 8.75 17.71 -14.51
CA HIS A 242 8.58 16.27 -14.28
C HIS A 242 8.90 15.86 -12.84
N ASP A 243 9.99 16.35 -12.28
CA ASP A 243 10.39 16.02 -10.90
C ASP A 243 9.40 16.58 -9.87
N SER A 244 8.93 17.82 -10.09
CA SER A 244 7.91 18.45 -9.27
C SER A 244 6.57 17.69 -9.29
N PHE A 245 6.15 17.19 -10.46
CA PHE A 245 4.98 16.33 -10.59
C PHE A 245 5.12 15.07 -9.72
N LEU A 246 6.25 14.38 -9.83
CA LEU A 246 6.50 13.14 -9.08
C LEU A 246 6.55 13.38 -7.57
N ASP A 247 7.21 14.43 -7.11
CA ASP A 247 7.29 14.78 -5.68
C ASP A 247 5.94 15.18 -5.10
N LYS A 248 5.13 15.90 -5.89
CA LYS A 248 3.75 16.21 -5.53
C LYS A 248 2.93 14.92 -5.37
N CYS A 249 3.03 13.99 -6.33
CA CYS A 249 2.29 12.73 -6.26
C CYS A 249 2.73 11.86 -5.07
N LEU A 250 4.03 11.78 -4.77
CA LEU A 250 4.54 11.05 -3.61
C LEU A 250 4.01 11.64 -2.29
N THR A 251 4.03 12.96 -2.16
CA THR A 251 3.53 13.65 -0.97
C THR A 251 2.03 13.45 -0.81
N GLN A 252 1.26 13.76 -1.86
CA GLN A 252 -0.20 13.74 -1.81
C GLN A 252 -0.79 12.31 -1.77
N CYS A 253 -0.05 11.29 -2.22
CA CYS A 253 -0.42 9.88 -1.98
C CYS A 253 0.04 9.35 -0.60
N LEU A 254 0.39 10.24 0.35
CA LEU A 254 0.79 9.92 1.72
C LEU A 254 2.09 9.10 1.85
N LEU A 255 2.91 8.98 0.81
CA LEU A 255 4.12 8.16 0.84
C LEU A 255 5.28 8.81 1.59
N ASN A 256 5.28 10.14 1.71
CA ASN A 256 6.31 10.90 2.41
C ASN A 256 6.02 11.06 3.92
N ASN A 257 4.77 10.88 4.36
CA ASN A 257 4.40 10.96 5.77
C ASN A 257 4.44 9.55 6.41
N GLN A 258 5.46 9.28 7.23
CA GLN A 258 5.63 7.98 7.87
C GLN A 258 4.47 7.58 8.80
N ARG A 259 3.90 8.52 9.55
CA ARG A 259 2.85 8.21 10.55
C ARG A 259 1.58 7.78 9.83
N LEU A 260 1.13 8.61 8.89
CA LEU A 260 -0.05 8.31 8.06
C LEU A 260 0.13 7.03 7.25
N PHE A 261 1.31 6.83 6.64
CA PHE A 261 1.58 5.62 5.88
C PHE A 261 1.56 4.36 6.77
N LYS A 262 2.14 4.41 7.99
CA LYS A 262 2.13 3.28 8.93
C LYS A 262 0.71 2.96 9.41
N ALA A 263 -0.07 3.98 9.80
CA ALA A 263 -1.46 3.83 10.18
C ALA A 263 -2.30 3.23 9.05
N LEU A 264 -2.10 3.70 7.81
CA LEU A 264 -2.78 3.16 6.64
C LEU A 264 -2.40 1.69 6.34
N ASN A 265 -1.13 1.32 6.50
CA ASN A 265 -0.71 -0.09 6.33
C ASN A 265 -1.32 -1.01 7.39
N LYS A 266 -1.44 -0.54 8.64
CA LYS A 266 -2.12 -1.27 9.73
C LYS A 266 -3.61 -1.47 9.42
N LEU A 267 -4.27 -0.46 8.85
CA LEU A 267 -5.66 -0.56 8.38
C LEU A 267 -5.82 -1.60 7.27
N MET A 268 -4.98 -1.52 6.23
CA MET A 268 -5.01 -2.45 5.11
C MET A 268 -4.72 -3.90 5.56
N ALA A 269 -3.77 -4.10 6.47
CA ALA A 269 -3.47 -5.41 7.06
C ALA A 269 -4.68 -5.98 7.83
N THR A 270 -5.37 -5.14 8.61
CA THR A 270 -6.60 -5.52 9.33
C THR A 270 -7.69 -5.96 8.36
N CYS A 271 -7.86 -5.25 7.23
CA CYS A 271 -8.81 -5.62 6.18
C CYS A 271 -8.49 -6.99 5.57
N LEU A 272 -7.23 -7.27 5.25
CA LEU A 272 -6.83 -8.56 4.67
C LEU A 272 -7.00 -9.72 5.64
N LEU A 273 -6.64 -9.54 6.92
CA LEU A 273 -6.87 -10.56 7.95
C LEU A 273 -8.37 -10.88 8.12
N PHE A 274 -9.21 -9.85 8.06
CA PHE A 274 -10.66 -10.02 8.06
C PHE A 274 -11.14 -10.81 6.84
N VAL A 275 -10.68 -10.46 5.63
CA VAL A 275 -11.06 -11.19 4.39
C VAL A 275 -10.67 -12.67 4.47
N GLU A 276 -9.46 -12.97 4.95
CA GLU A 276 -9.00 -14.35 5.10
C GLU A 276 -9.88 -15.12 6.09
N HIS A 277 -10.26 -14.50 7.20
CA HIS A 277 -11.19 -15.11 8.16
C HIS A 277 -12.57 -15.39 7.55
N ILE A 278 -13.13 -14.46 6.76
CA ILE A 278 -14.41 -14.66 6.07
C ILE A 278 -14.31 -15.82 5.07
N LYS A 279 -13.22 -15.88 4.30
CA LYS A 279 -12.97 -16.96 3.34
C LYS A 279 -12.86 -18.31 4.05
N SER A 280 -12.02 -18.41 5.07
CA SER A 280 -11.82 -19.64 5.87
C SER A 280 -13.12 -20.10 6.53
N SER A 281 -13.92 -19.18 7.08
CA SER A 281 -15.23 -19.49 7.66
C SER A 281 -16.21 -20.03 6.62
N ALA A 282 -16.29 -19.41 5.45
CA ALA A 282 -17.14 -19.88 4.36
C ALA A 282 -16.71 -21.27 3.86
N ASP A 283 -15.41 -21.53 3.72
CA ASP A 283 -14.88 -22.82 3.29
C ASP A 283 -15.08 -23.91 4.36
N HIS A 284 -14.98 -23.56 5.65
CA HIS A 284 -15.31 -24.47 6.75
C HIS A 284 -16.79 -24.86 6.73
N ILE A 285 -17.69 -23.90 6.50
CA ILE A 285 -19.13 -24.19 6.35
C ILE A 285 -19.32 -25.13 5.14
N ARG A 286 -18.86 -24.73 3.95
CA ARG A 286 -19.04 -25.52 2.71
C ARG A 286 -18.47 -26.94 2.81
N SER A 287 -17.30 -27.11 3.41
CA SER A 287 -16.64 -28.42 3.53
C SER A 287 -17.39 -29.37 4.48
N ASN A 288 -17.94 -28.86 5.58
CA ASN A 288 -18.76 -29.68 6.48
C ASN A 288 -20.13 -30.01 5.87
N LEU A 289 -20.75 -29.09 5.12
CA LEU A 289 -21.98 -29.38 4.38
C LEU A 289 -21.78 -30.49 3.33
N ARG A 290 -20.64 -30.51 2.63
CA ARG A 290 -20.29 -31.59 1.68
C ARG A 290 -20.17 -32.97 2.33
N LYS A 291 -19.83 -33.07 3.62
CA LYS A 291 -19.74 -34.36 4.33
C LYS A 291 -21.10 -34.93 4.71
N TYR A 292 -22.10 -34.07 4.94
CA TYR A 292 -23.45 -34.47 5.36
C TYR A 292 -24.37 -34.88 4.21
N VAL A 293 -24.05 -34.51 2.97
CA VAL A 293 -24.85 -34.87 1.78
C VAL A 293 -24.03 -35.82 0.92
N PRO A 294 -24.21 -37.15 1.04
CA PRO A 294 -23.59 -38.11 0.15
C PRO A 294 -24.03 -37.82 -1.29
N SER A 295 -23.12 -37.98 -2.25
CA SER A 295 -23.44 -37.92 -3.68
C SER A 295 -24.45 -39.03 -4.00
N HIS A 296 -25.74 -38.70 -3.98
CA HIS A 296 -26.79 -39.65 -4.33
C HIS A 296 -26.75 -39.88 -5.85
N SER A 297 -26.60 -41.14 -6.23
CA SER A 297 -26.74 -41.65 -7.59
C SER A 297 -28.04 -41.13 -8.20
N ARG A 298 -27.96 -40.71 -9.47
CA ARG A 298 -28.93 -39.97 -10.29
C ARG A 298 -30.33 -40.61 -10.49
N LYS A 299 -30.80 -41.55 -9.66
CA LYS A 299 -31.94 -42.41 -10.04
C LYS A 299 -33.33 -42.08 -9.46
N ASP A 300 -33.52 -41.19 -8.49
CA ASP A 300 -34.88 -40.99 -7.92
C ASP A 300 -35.44 -39.57 -8.02
N ARG A 301 -36.58 -39.45 -8.72
CA ARG A 301 -37.36 -38.23 -8.94
C ARG A 301 -38.23 -37.86 -7.72
N LYS A 302 -37.61 -37.57 -6.57
CA LYS A 302 -38.26 -36.88 -5.41
C LYS A 302 -37.59 -35.52 -5.11
N HIS A 303 -37.40 -34.71 -6.16
CA HIS A 303 -36.39 -33.65 -6.17
C HIS A 303 -36.67 -32.35 -5.38
N VAL A 304 -37.85 -32.13 -4.79
CA VAL A 304 -38.18 -30.85 -4.11
C VAL A 304 -38.12 -30.96 -2.58
N TYR A 305 -38.72 -32.01 -1.99
CA TYR A 305 -38.68 -32.24 -0.54
C TYR A 305 -37.25 -32.44 -0.04
N ASP A 306 -36.40 -33.11 -0.83
CA ASP A 306 -34.99 -33.35 -0.49
C ASP A 306 -34.14 -32.06 -0.53
N ARG A 307 -34.52 -31.08 -1.36
CA ARG A 307 -33.80 -29.79 -1.42
C ARG A 307 -34.17 -28.88 -0.27
N VAL A 308 -35.45 -28.80 0.09
CA VAL A 308 -35.92 -27.96 1.21
C VAL A 308 -35.33 -28.44 2.52
N THR A 309 -35.41 -29.75 2.78
CA THR A 309 -34.82 -30.37 3.99
C THR A 309 -33.30 -30.26 4.03
N LYS A 310 -32.62 -30.37 2.88
CA LYS A 310 -31.18 -30.09 2.76
C LYS A 310 -30.85 -28.64 3.10
N ILE A 311 -31.50 -27.66 2.47
CA ILE A 311 -31.24 -26.25 2.75
C ILE A 311 -31.50 -25.95 4.23
N GLU A 312 -32.55 -26.52 4.82
CA GLU A 312 -32.89 -26.30 6.22
C GLU A 312 -31.85 -26.87 7.21
N THR A 313 -31.35 -28.07 6.95
CA THR A 313 -30.24 -28.66 7.73
C THR A 313 -28.93 -27.89 7.56
N GLU A 314 -28.61 -27.46 6.34
CA GLU A 314 -27.43 -26.63 6.05
C GLU A 314 -27.54 -25.25 6.74
N SER A 315 -28.73 -24.65 6.72
CA SER A 315 -29.04 -23.37 7.38
C SER A 315 -28.90 -23.48 8.90
N LYS A 316 -29.39 -24.57 9.50
CA LYS A 316 -29.27 -24.82 10.93
C LYS A 316 -27.81 -24.92 11.36
N TYR A 317 -26.99 -25.69 10.65
CA TYR A 317 -25.56 -25.78 10.94
C TYR A 317 -24.85 -24.43 10.84
N ALA A 318 -25.15 -23.64 9.80
CA ALA A 318 -24.57 -22.31 9.63
C ALA A 318 -24.97 -21.35 10.75
N ARG A 319 -26.22 -21.41 11.24
CA ARG A 319 -26.66 -20.66 12.44
C ARG A 319 -25.91 -21.11 13.68
N ASP A 320 -25.88 -22.41 13.95
CA ASP A 320 -25.17 -22.98 15.11
C ASP A 320 -23.68 -22.59 15.09
N PHE A 321 -23.03 -22.58 13.92
CA PHE A 321 -21.64 -22.15 13.78
C PHE A 321 -21.43 -20.69 14.21
N VAL A 322 -22.35 -19.79 13.85
CA VAL A 322 -22.29 -18.39 14.24
C VAL A 322 -22.67 -18.20 15.71
N GLU A 323 -23.67 -18.94 16.19
CA GLU A 323 -24.22 -18.88 17.55
C GLU A 323 -23.29 -19.48 18.62
N ARG A 324 -22.33 -20.34 18.22
CA ARG A 324 -21.23 -20.83 19.09
C ARG A 324 -20.37 -19.71 19.70
N GLY A 325 -20.66 -18.44 19.43
CA GLY A 325 -20.10 -17.25 20.09
C GLY A 325 -18.68 -16.89 19.67
N SER A 326 -17.87 -17.88 19.25
CA SER A 326 -16.51 -17.68 18.76
C SER A 326 -16.47 -16.79 17.51
N TYR A 327 -17.36 -17.03 16.54
CA TYR A 327 -17.44 -16.21 15.32
C TYR A 327 -17.79 -14.74 15.64
N ALA A 328 -18.86 -14.51 16.40
CA ALA A 328 -19.29 -13.17 16.79
C ALA A 328 -18.18 -12.40 17.54
N LYS A 329 -17.51 -13.04 18.50
CA LYS A 329 -16.37 -12.45 19.24
C LYS A 329 -15.17 -12.13 18.34
N ILE A 330 -14.89 -12.96 17.34
CA ILE A 330 -13.81 -12.68 16.38
C ILE A 330 -14.15 -11.45 15.53
N ILE A 331 -15.39 -11.35 15.03
CA ILE A 331 -15.86 -10.19 14.27
C ILE A 331 -15.86 -8.92 15.12
N GLU A 332 -16.25 -9.01 16.39
CA GLU A 332 -16.11 -7.94 17.38
C GLU A 332 -14.66 -7.45 17.51
N GLY A 333 -13.72 -8.39 17.63
CA GLY A 333 -12.30 -8.08 17.69
C GLY A 333 -11.80 -7.36 16.43
N PHE A 334 -12.22 -7.79 15.24
CA PHE A 334 -11.90 -7.10 13.99
C PHE A 334 -12.51 -5.71 13.91
N GLU A 335 -13.76 -5.56 14.34
CA GLU A 335 -14.44 -4.27 14.39
C GLU A 335 -13.70 -3.29 15.31
N ALA A 336 -13.34 -3.72 16.52
CA ALA A 336 -12.61 -2.90 17.48
C ALA A 336 -11.24 -2.46 16.93
N ARG A 337 -10.47 -3.40 16.35
CA ARG A 337 -9.16 -3.11 15.73
C ARG A 337 -9.27 -2.15 14.55
N PHE A 338 -10.29 -2.34 13.71
CA PHE A 338 -10.54 -1.45 12.58
C PHE A 338 -10.92 -0.05 13.06
N ASN A 339 -11.84 0.06 14.03
CA ASN A 339 -12.24 1.35 14.61
C ASN A 339 -11.04 2.09 15.21
N ALA A 340 -10.22 1.42 16.02
CA ALA A 340 -9.05 2.02 16.63
C ALA A 340 -8.05 2.52 15.57
N SER A 341 -7.80 1.72 14.53
CA SER A 341 -6.86 2.09 13.48
C SER A 341 -7.38 3.23 12.60
N VAL A 342 -8.70 3.31 12.36
CA VAL A 342 -9.29 4.43 11.62
C VAL A 342 -9.27 5.70 12.46
N GLY A 343 -9.61 5.61 13.75
CA GLY A 343 -9.54 6.74 14.68
C GLY A 343 -8.14 7.33 14.76
N GLU A 344 -7.12 6.46 14.91
CA GLU A 344 -5.70 6.85 14.88
C GLU A 344 -5.34 7.56 13.56
N PHE A 345 -5.71 6.97 12.41
CA PHE A 345 -5.43 7.56 11.10
C PHE A 345 -6.11 8.92 10.89
N VAL A 346 -7.38 9.06 11.27
CA VAL A 346 -8.13 10.32 11.13
C VAL A 346 -7.57 11.40 12.07
N LYS A 347 -7.17 11.02 13.30
CA LYS A 347 -6.51 11.92 14.24
C LYS A 347 -5.19 12.43 13.68
N ASP A 348 -4.33 11.53 13.21
CA ASP A 348 -3.06 11.90 12.58
C ASP A 348 -3.27 12.78 11.34
N LEU A 349 -4.26 12.45 10.50
CA LEU A 349 -4.56 13.19 9.28
C LEU A 349 -4.96 14.63 9.57
N ARG A 350 -5.82 14.84 10.57
CA ARG A 350 -6.26 16.17 10.99
C ARG A 350 -5.14 16.95 11.69
N GLY A 351 -4.32 16.29 12.51
CA GLY A 351 -3.16 16.91 13.15
C GLY A 351 -2.16 17.46 12.13
N GLU A 352 -1.79 16.65 11.14
CA GLU A 352 -0.87 17.05 10.06
C GLU A 352 -1.46 18.15 9.17
N SER A 353 -2.76 18.04 8.85
CA SER A 353 -3.48 19.06 8.08
C SER A 353 -3.44 20.45 8.74
N ASN A 354 -3.56 20.51 10.06
CA ASN A 354 -3.56 21.77 10.82
C ASN A 354 -2.15 22.33 11.01
N MET A 355 -1.13 21.48 11.13
CA MET A 355 0.26 21.91 11.33
C MET A 355 0.86 22.54 10.06
N HIS A 356 0.54 21.98 8.89
CA HIS A 356 1.19 22.36 7.63
C HIS A 356 0.31 23.17 6.67
N TYR A 357 -0.94 23.49 7.05
CA TYR A 357 -1.95 24.08 6.15
C TYR A 357 -2.04 23.33 4.81
N ASP A 358 -1.87 22.00 4.87
CA ASP A 358 -1.79 21.16 3.70
C ASP A 358 -3.20 20.91 3.14
N HIS A 359 -3.61 21.73 2.19
CA HIS A 359 -4.93 21.67 1.55
C HIS A 359 -5.32 20.26 1.07
N HIS A 360 -4.34 19.46 0.64
CA HIS A 360 -4.56 18.10 0.16
C HIS A 360 -4.97 17.13 1.28
N LEU A 361 -4.49 17.32 2.52
CA LEU A 361 -4.88 16.52 3.68
C LEU A 361 -6.26 16.94 4.20
N THR A 362 -6.58 18.24 4.15
CA THR A 362 -7.94 18.74 4.43
C THR A 362 -8.95 18.09 3.48
N ASN A 363 -8.66 18.07 2.18
CA ASN A 363 -9.53 17.46 1.17
C ASN A 363 -9.72 15.95 1.40
N LEU A 364 -8.66 15.23 1.76
CA LEU A 364 -8.78 13.81 2.12
C LEU A 364 -9.64 13.62 3.37
N SER A 365 -9.46 14.47 4.38
CA SER A 365 -10.21 14.43 5.63
C SER A 365 -11.70 14.67 5.40
N THR A 366 -12.06 15.71 4.64
CA THR A 366 -13.46 16.00 4.29
C THR A 366 -14.07 14.89 3.44
N ARG A 367 -13.31 14.27 2.53
CA ARG A 367 -13.80 13.17 1.70
C ARG A 367 -14.06 11.89 2.49
N LEU A 368 -13.12 11.51 3.36
CA LEU A 368 -13.28 10.33 4.21
C LEU A 368 -14.44 10.50 5.20
N ASP A 369 -14.73 11.73 5.61
CA ASP A 369 -15.74 12.06 6.61
C ASP A 369 -16.89 12.91 6.05
N TYR A 370 -17.24 12.70 4.77
CA TYR A 370 -18.20 13.54 4.04
C TYR A 370 -19.57 13.65 4.74
N ASN A 371 -20.03 12.57 5.38
CA ASN A 371 -21.30 12.51 6.12
C ASN A 371 -21.12 12.72 7.64
N GLY A 372 -19.94 13.12 8.10
CA GLY A 372 -19.59 13.27 9.51
C GLY A 372 -19.60 11.95 10.30
N TYR A 373 -19.57 10.80 9.62
CA TYR A 373 -19.62 9.49 10.26
C TYR A 373 -18.44 9.27 11.23
N TYR A 374 -17.24 9.65 10.83
CA TYR A 374 -16.04 9.52 11.66
C TYR A 374 -15.97 10.63 12.71
N SER A 375 -16.34 11.87 12.38
CA SER A 375 -16.44 12.96 13.37
C SER A 375 -17.38 12.59 14.52
N LYS A 376 -18.55 12.01 14.23
CA LYS A 376 -19.52 11.59 15.27
C LYS A 376 -19.03 10.41 16.09
N ARG A 377 -18.27 9.49 15.49
CA ARG A 377 -17.84 8.24 16.12
C ARG A 377 -16.53 8.36 16.90
N PHE A 378 -15.71 9.35 16.56
CA PHE A 378 -14.42 9.63 17.19
C PHE A 378 -14.34 11.10 17.63
N PRO A 379 -15.19 11.55 18.57
CA PRO A 379 -15.21 12.95 19.00
C PRO A 379 -13.92 13.38 19.72
N GLU A 380 -13.22 12.47 20.41
CA GLU A 380 -11.92 12.76 21.04
C GLU A 380 -10.82 13.13 20.01
N ALA A 381 -11.01 12.77 18.73
CA ALA A 381 -10.15 13.25 17.66
C ALA A 381 -10.47 14.71 17.24
N LEU A 382 -11.50 15.33 17.81
CA LEU A 382 -11.94 16.72 17.58
C LEU A 382 -11.44 17.69 18.68
N ASP A 383 -11.35 17.26 19.94
CA ASP A 383 -11.11 18.16 21.09
C ASP A 383 -9.64 18.57 21.29
N ASP A 384 -8.68 17.77 20.85
CA ASP A 384 -7.24 18.05 21.05
C ASP A 384 -6.70 19.23 20.20
N ALA A 385 -7.52 19.81 19.31
CA ALA A 385 -7.09 20.86 18.39
C ALA A 385 -7.33 22.30 18.89
N TYR A 386 -8.14 22.51 19.94
CA TYR A 386 -8.51 23.86 20.42
C TYR A 386 -7.89 24.28 21.75
N THR A 387 -7.21 23.38 22.47
CA THR A 387 -6.65 23.67 23.81
C THR A 387 -5.23 24.26 23.80
N ALA A 388 -4.63 24.49 22.62
CA ALA A 388 -3.29 25.06 22.49
C ALA A 388 -3.26 26.57 22.17
N VAL A 389 -4.21 27.35 22.68
CA VAL A 389 -4.04 28.81 22.80
C VAL A 389 -3.46 29.08 24.19
N PRO A 390 -2.20 29.54 24.33
CA PRO A 390 -1.71 29.93 25.63
C PRO A 390 -2.57 31.09 26.13
N ALA A 391 -3.20 30.91 27.29
CA ALA A 391 -3.88 31.97 28.00
C ALA A 391 -2.88 33.13 28.19
N GLY A 392 -2.99 34.13 27.33
CA GLY A 392 -2.30 35.40 27.47
C GLY A 392 -2.68 36.00 28.81
N LYS A 393 -1.66 36.21 29.64
CA LYS A 393 -1.72 36.92 30.91
C LYS A 393 -2.51 38.21 30.73
N LYS A 394 -3.51 38.41 31.59
CA LYS A 394 -4.11 39.72 31.87
C LYS A 394 -3.07 40.66 32.46
#